data_AF-A0A923VU36-F1
#
_entry.id   AF-A0A923VU36-F1
#
_cell.length_a   1.000
_cell.length_b   1.000
_cell.length_c   1.000
_cell.angle_alpha   90.00
_cell.angle_beta   90.00
_cell.angle_gamma   90.00
#
_symmetry.space_group_name_H-M   'P 1'
#
loop_
_entity.id
_entity.type
_entity.pdbx_description
1 polymer ?
#
loop_
_entity_poly.entity_id
_entity_poly.type
_entity_poly.pdbx_seq_one_letter_code
_entity_poly.pdbx_strand_id
1 'polypeptide(L)'
;MACKDGEILHRIKTQNKEEISLQRVHSAEQTDYILRVKSLGKKRKEDGMKMQFEIRFEQEIERIKSSLTKKNGVKKYDKVYQRIGRAIQKYPSVSKYYQIKAVGNSGENANDLICQKKEIQDKEAQENAGTYFIRTSLAASDEETVWKIYNTIRDTRSADECL
;
A
#
# COMPACT_ATOMS: atom_id res chain seq x y z
N MET A 1 13.52 -16.71 -5.40
CA MET A 1 13.38 -16.92 -6.86
C MET A 1 14.07 -15.76 -7.55
N ALA A 2 15.18 -16.01 -8.22
CA ALA A 2 15.93 -14.99 -8.94
C ALA A 2 15.25 -14.72 -10.29
N CYS A 3 14.50 -13.62 -10.38
CA CYS A 3 14.06 -13.09 -11.66
C CYS A 3 15.28 -12.44 -12.31
N LYS A 4 15.77 -12.98 -13.43
CA LYS A 4 16.79 -12.31 -14.23
C LYS A 4 16.18 -11.02 -14.78
N ASP A 5 16.79 -9.87 -14.48
CA ASP A 5 16.39 -8.57 -14.99
C ASP A 5 16.52 -8.56 -16.52
N GLY A 6 15.42 -8.80 -17.23
CA GLY A 6 15.34 -8.68 -18.68
C GLY A 6 15.45 -7.21 -19.09
N GLU A 7 16.35 -6.93 -20.04
CA GLU A 7 16.96 -5.63 -20.36
C GLU A 7 16.10 -4.61 -21.14
N ILE A 8 14.81 -4.87 -21.41
CA ILE A 8 14.02 -3.96 -22.25
C ILE A 8 13.16 -3.05 -21.37
N LEU A 9 13.62 -1.81 -21.17
CA LEU A 9 12.85 -0.72 -20.59
C LEU A 9 12.19 0.08 -21.72
N HIS A 10 10.93 -0.26 -22.05
CA HIS A 10 10.16 0.51 -23.03
C HIS A 10 9.38 1.62 -22.32
N ARG A 11 9.56 2.87 -22.76
CA ARG A 11 8.87 4.03 -22.17
C ARG A 11 7.77 4.51 -23.09
N ILE A 12 6.56 4.61 -22.57
CA ILE A 12 5.40 5.06 -23.34
C ILE A 12 4.69 6.20 -22.63
N LYS A 13 4.03 7.05 -23.42
CA LYS A 13 3.14 8.09 -22.90
C LYS A 13 1.71 7.58 -22.91
N THR A 14 1.07 7.65 -21.75
CA THR A 14 -0.35 7.37 -21.60
C THR A 14 -1.20 8.50 -22.20
N GLN A 15 -2.51 8.26 -22.36
CA GLN A 15 -3.47 9.27 -22.83
C GLN A 15 -3.48 10.54 -21.95
N ASN A 16 -3.15 10.40 -20.66
CA ASN A 16 -3.05 11.51 -19.71
C ASN A 16 -1.68 12.23 -19.76
N LYS A 17 -0.87 11.99 -20.81
CA LYS A 17 0.48 12.51 -21.00
C LYS A 17 1.48 12.09 -19.91
N GLU A 18 1.16 11.08 -19.11
CA GLU A 18 2.09 10.53 -18.12
C GLU A 18 3.00 9.48 -18.75
N GLU A 19 4.29 9.56 -18.44
CA GLU A 19 5.29 8.58 -18.85
C GLU A 19 5.25 7.37 -17.91
N ILE A 20 5.22 6.18 -18.50
CA ILE A 20 5.32 4.91 -17.76
C ILE A 20 6.42 4.06 -18.38
N SER A 21 7.07 3.25 -17.54
CA SER A 21 8.06 2.28 -17.99
C SER A 21 7.49 0.88 -17.94
N LEU A 22 7.65 0.16 -19.05
CA LEU A 22 7.32 -1.24 -19.21
C LEU A 22 8.62 -2.04 -19.21
N GLN A 23 8.66 -3.10 -18.41
CA GLN A 23 9.79 -4.03 -18.42
C GLN A 23 9.29 -5.47 -18.39
N ARG A 24 9.78 -6.27 -19.33
CA ARG A 24 9.50 -7.70 -19.40
C ARG A 24 10.40 -8.46 -18.44
N VAL A 25 9.79 -9.24 -17.56
CA VAL A 25 10.43 -10.12 -16.57
C VAL A 25 10.08 -11.56 -16.93
N HIS A 26 11.10 -12.36 -17.23
CA HIS A 26 10.95 -13.77 -17.57
C HIS A 26 10.94 -14.62 -16.29
N SER A 27 10.00 -15.55 -16.19
CA SER A 27 10.06 -16.63 -15.20
C SER A 27 10.82 -17.80 -15.80
N ALA A 28 11.73 -18.42 -15.05
CA ALA A 28 12.74 -19.34 -15.57
C ALA A 28 12.19 -20.60 -16.28
N GLU A 29 10.89 -20.92 -16.19
CA GLU A 29 10.34 -22.18 -16.71
C GLU A 29 8.92 -22.09 -17.33
N GLN A 30 8.41 -20.91 -17.72
CA GLN A 30 7.07 -20.80 -18.34
C GLN A 30 7.05 -19.99 -19.62
N THR A 31 6.16 -20.37 -20.54
CA THR A 31 5.77 -19.62 -21.76
C THR A 31 5.11 -18.28 -21.46
N ASP A 32 4.77 -18.03 -20.19
CA ASP A 32 4.23 -16.77 -19.70
C ASP A 32 5.35 -15.79 -19.34
N TYR A 33 5.11 -14.49 -19.53
CA TYR A 33 5.98 -13.45 -19.02
C TYR A 33 5.21 -12.45 -18.15
N ILE A 34 5.96 -11.78 -17.27
CA ILE A 34 5.44 -10.75 -16.38
C ILE A 34 5.87 -9.40 -16.92
N LEU A 35 4.91 -8.51 -17.16
CA LEU A 35 5.17 -7.12 -17.49
C LEU A 35 5.16 -6.29 -16.20
N ARG A 36 6.34 -5.81 -15.79
CA ARG A 36 6.49 -4.83 -14.72
C ARG A 36 6.20 -3.44 -15.27
N VAL A 37 5.15 -2.80 -14.75
CA VAL A 37 4.75 -1.44 -15.11
C VAL A 37 5.05 -0.51 -13.95
N LYS A 38 5.80 0.57 -14.20
CA LYS A 38 6.03 1.64 -13.22
C LYS A 38 5.40 2.93 -13.73
N SER A 39 4.53 3.53 -12.92
CA SER A 39 3.79 4.75 -13.24
C SER A 39 3.94 5.79 -12.13
N LEU A 40 4.41 6.99 -12.51
CA LEU A 40 4.50 8.13 -11.58
C LEU A 40 3.13 8.63 -11.15
N GLY A 41 2.13 8.63 -12.05
CA GLY A 41 0.75 8.99 -11.71
C GLY A 41 0.13 8.03 -10.70
N LYS A 42 0.31 6.72 -10.93
CA LYS A 42 -0.15 5.70 -9.99
C LYS A 42 0.54 5.85 -8.63
N LYS A 43 1.86 6.07 -8.63
CA LYS A 43 2.61 6.38 -7.40
C LYS A 43 2.01 7.57 -6.65
N ARG A 44 1.80 8.71 -7.31
CA ARG A 44 1.20 9.91 -6.69
C ARG A 44 -0.16 9.63 -6.07
N LYS A 45 -1.01 8.86 -6.77
CA LYS A 45 -2.33 8.48 -6.26
C LYS A 45 -2.23 7.56 -5.04
N GLU A 46 -1.39 6.54 -5.10
CA GLU A 46 -1.14 5.61 -3.99
C GLU A 46 -0.54 6.32 -2.78
N ASP A 47 0.45 7.20 -2.98
CA ASP A 47 1.05 8.02 -1.95
C ASP A 47 0.02 8.95 -1.30
N GLY A 48 -0.84 9.59 -2.09
CA GLY A 48 -1.94 10.42 -1.58
C GLY A 48 -2.94 9.63 -0.73
N MET A 49 -3.35 8.44 -1.17
CA MET A 49 -4.22 7.56 -0.38
C MET A 49 -3.55 7.10 0.90
N LYS A 50 -2.27 6.71 0.83
CA LYS A 50 -1.47 6.28 1.99
C LYS A 50 -1.35 7.40 3.01
N MET A 51 -1.00 8.61 2.58
CA MET A 51 -0.88 9.79 3.45
C MET A 51 -2.19 10.10 4.18
N GLN A 52 -3.33 10.04 3.48
CA GLN A 52 -4.62 10.26 4.13
C GLN A 52 -4.96 9.19 5.18
N PHE A 53 -4.66 7.92 4.89
CA PHE A 53 -4.84 6.85 5.87
C PHE A 53 -3.88 6.97 7.04
N GLU A 54 -2.66 7.44 6.81
CA GLU A 54 -1.66 7.71 7.85
C GLU A 54 -2.13 8.79 8.81
N ILE A 55 -2.54 9.95 8.28
CA ILE A 55 -3.11 11.05 9.08
C ILE A 55 -4.29 10.56 9.92
N ARG A 56 -5.22 9.81 9.30
CA ARG A 56 -6.41 9.31 10.01
C ARG A 56 -6.08 8.27 11.07
N PHE A 57 -5.08 7.42 10.82
CA PHE A 57 -4.61 6.44 11.78
C PHE A 57 -3.96 7.12 12.99
N GLU A 58 -3.05 8.06 12.76
CA GLU A 58 -2.39 8.83 13.82
C GLU A 58 -3.40 9.60 14.67
N GLN A 59 -4.41 10.21 14.04
CA GLN A 59 -5.51 10.86 14.76
C GLN A 59 -6.29 9.89 15.66
N GLU A 60 -6.55 8.65 15.23
CA GLU A 60 -7.20 7.65 16.08
C GLU A 60 -6.30 7.23 17.26
N ILE A 61 -5.01 7.03 17.02
CA ILE A 61 -4.06 6.68 18.09
C ILE A 61 -3.94 7.84 19.10
N GLU A 62 -3.91 9.09 18.64
CA GLU A 62 -3.88 10.27 19.52
C GLU A 62 -5.18 10.42 20.32
N ARG A 63 -6.34 10.08 19.74
CA ARG A 63 -7.61 10.00 20.50
C ARG A 63 -7.60 8.93 21.57
N ILE A 64 -6.93 7.80 21.33
CA ILE A 64 -6.75 6.76 22.35
C ILE A 64 -5.82 7.28 23.44
N LYS A 65 -4.67 7.85 23.08
CA LYS A 65 -3.69 8.43 24.01
C LYS A 65 -4.30 9.51 24.91
N SER A 66 -4.94 10.51 24.32
CA SER A 66 -5.62 11.59 25.04
C SER A 66 -6.77 11.11 25.92
N SER A 67 -7.33 9.92 25.67
CA SER A 67 -8.34 9.36 26.57
C SER A 67 -7.74 8.77 27.85
N LEU A 68 -6.46 8.42 27.89
CA LEU A 68 -5.81 7.88 29.10
C LEU A 68 -5.68 8.93 30.22
N THR A 69 -5.53 10.21 29.85
CA THR A 69 -5.40 11.32 30.80
C THR A 69 -6.74 11.86 31.30
N LYS A 70 -7.85 11.58 30.61
CA LYS A 70 -9.19 12.07 30.99
C LYS A 70 -9.75 11.35 32.22
N LYS A 71 -10.54 12.06 33.02
CA LYS A 71 -11.19 11.53 34.25
C LYS A 71 -12.11 10.33 33.95
N ASN A 72 -12.92 10.42 32.90
CA ASN A 72 -13.83 9.34 32.46
C ASN A 72 -13.26 8.56 31.25
N GLY A 73 -11.93 8.54 31.14
CA GLY A 73 -11.22 7.85 30.08
C GLY A 73 -11.19 6.34 30.25
N VAL A 74 -11.10 5.61 29.12
CA VAL A 74 -10.87 4.16 29.14
C VAL A 74 -9.40 3.91 29.39
N LYS A 75 -9.05 3.43 30.59
CA LYS A 75 -7.64 3.20 31.01
C LYS A 75 -7.28 1.73 31.16
N LYS A 76 -8.24 0.84 31.37
CA LYS A 76 -7.98 -0.60 31.55
C LYS A 76 -7.30 -1.18 30.30
N TYR A 77 -6.19 -1.89 30.48
CA TYR A 77 -5.35 -2.40 29.40
C TYR A 77 -6.14 -3.14 28.32
N ASP A 78 -7.00 -4.10 28.71
CA ASP A 78 -7.80 -4.88 27.76
C ASP A 78 -8.64 -3.99 26.85
N LYS A 79 -9.25 -2.95 27.42
CA LYS A 79 -10.12 -2.03 26.69
C LYS A 79 -9.32 -1.08 25.80
N VAL A 80 -8.13 -0.67 26.25
CA VAL A 80 -7.18 0.13 25.45
C VAL A 80 -6.71 -0.69 24.24
N TYR A 81 -6.29 -1.94 24.45
CA TYR A 81 -5.88 -2.84 23.37
C TYR A 81 -7.02 -3.18 22.40
N GLN A 82 -8.26 -3.33 22.88
CA GLN A 82 -9.42 -3.47 21.99
C GLN A 82 -9.60 -2.26 21.07
N ARG A 83 -9.39 -1.04 21.57
CA ARG A 83 -9.47 0.19 20.75
C ARG A 83 -8.33 0.30 19.76
N ILE A 84 -7.11 -0.05 20.18
CA ILE A 84 -5.95 -0.14 19.28
C ILE A 84 -6.22 -1.18 18.17
N GLY A 85 -6.74 -2.35 18.53
CA GLY A 85 -7.12 -3.40 17.57
C GLY A 85 -8.16 -2.93 16.55
N ARG A 86 -9.17 -2.17 16.98
CA ARG A 86 -10.15 -1.55 16.06
C ARG A 86 -9.49 -0.54 15.10
N ALA A 87 -8.54 0.26 15.58
CA ALA A 87 -7.79 1.17 14.72
C ALA A 87 -6.92 0.43 13.69
N ILE A 88 -6.25 -0.65 14.12
CA ILE A 88 -5.47 -1.54 13.25
C ILE A 88 -6.35 -2.19 12.18
N GLN A 89 -7.52 -2.71 12.57
CA GLN A 89 -8.48 -3.32 11.65
C GLN A 89 -9.02 -2.33 10.61
N LYS A 90 -9.22 -1.06 11.01
CA LYS A 90 -9.72 0.00 10.11
C LYS A 90 -8.66 0.46 9.11
N TYR A 91 -7.38 0.42 9.48
CA TYR A 91 -6.27 0.87 8.64
C TYR A 91 -5.14 -0.19 8.54
N PRO A 92 -5.42 -1.37 7.96
CA PRO A 92 -4.45 -2.47 7.90
C PRO A 92 -3.23 -2.13 7.04
N SER A 93 -3.42 -1.32 5.99
CA SER A 93 -2.35 -0.92 5.06
C SER A 93 -1.28 -0.04 5.70
N VAL A 94 -1.64 0.75 6.72
CA VAL A 94 -0.75 1.68 7.41
C VAL A 94 -0.28 1.13 8.75
N SER A 95 -1.17 0.47 9.51
CA SER A 95 -0.88 0.03 10.88
C SER A 95 0.32 -0.91 11.00
N LYS A 96 0.64 -1.68 9.95
CA LYS A 96 1.84 -2.54 9.90
C LYS A 96 3.16 -1.78 10.12
N TYR A 97 3.20 -0.52 9.70
CA TYR A 97 4.34 0.37 9.86
C TYR A 97 4.46 0.96 11.27
N TYR A 98 3.52 0.68 12.17
CA TYR A 98 3.55 1.21 13.53
C TYR A 98 3.72 0.09 14.55
N GLN A 99 4.40 0.42 15.63
CA GLN A 99 4.46 -0.36 16.85
C GLN A 99 3.81 0.46 17.97
N ILE A 100 2.74 -0.10 18.54
CA ILE A 100 1.93 0.58 19.54
C ILE A 100 1.97 -0.25 20.83
N LYS A 101 2.32 0.40 21.94
CA LYS A 101 2.39 -0.21 23.26
C LYS A 101 1.76 0.69 24.31
N ALA A 102 0.81 0.16 25.06
CA ALA A 102 0.26 0.83 26.24
C ALA A 102 1.22 0.62 27.43
N VAL A 103 1.46 1.67 28.23
CA VAL A 103 2.39 1.67 29.37
C VAL A 103 1.67 2.18 30.62
N GLY A 104 2.03 1.66 31.78
CA GLY A 104 1.40 1.91 33.07
C GLY A 104 2.38 1.68 34.21
N ASN A 105 2.18 2.38 35.33
CA ASN A 105 3.18 2.47 36.39
C ASN A 105 3.01 1.41 37.48
N SER A 106 1.82 0.80 37.60
CA SER A 106 1.51 -0.45 38.34
C SER A 106 -0.02 -0.64 38.34
N GLY A 107 -0.49 -1.87 38.09
CA GLY A 107 -1.92 -2.24 38.05
C GLY A 107 -2.46 -2.52 36.63
N GLU A 108 -3.78 -2.70 36.53
CA GLU A 108 -4.47 -3.07 35.26
C GLU A 108 -4.73 -1.87 34.31
N ASN A 109 -4.25 -0.68 34.65
CA ASN A 109 -4.53 0.55 33.92
C ASN A 109 -3.28 1.08 33.19
N ALA A 110 -3.47 1.46 31.93
CA ALA A 110 -2.52 2.22 31.15
C ALA A 110 -2.61 3.71 31.48
N ASN A 111 -1.45 4.34 31.64
CA ASN A 111 -1.30 5.78 31.84
C ASN A 111 -0.80 6.49 30.58
N ASP A 112 -0.10 5.76 29.71
CA ASP A 112 0.46 6.31 28.48
C ASP A 112 0.39 5.31 27.32
N LEU A 113 0.57 5.84 26.10
CA LEU A 113 0.59 5.10 24.86
C LEU A 113 1.83 5.50 24.05
N ILE A 114 2.74 4.55 23.88
CA ILE A 114 3.92 4.70 23.03
C ILE A 114 3.53 4.23 21.62
N CYS A 115 3.73 5.11 20.64
CA CYS A 115 3.55 4.82 19.22
C CYS A 115 4.85 5.14 18.49
N GLN A 116 5.42 4.16 17.78
CA GLN A 116 6.66 4.30 17.03
C GLN A 116 6.47 3.82 15.59
N LYS A 117 6.96 4.59 14.62
CA LYS A 117 6.93 4.22 13.20
C LYS A 117 8.19 3.41 12.84
N LYS A 118 8.02 2.30 12.13
CA LYS A 118 9.07 1.41 11.64
C LYS A 118 9.58 1.91 10.29
N GLU A 119 10.78 2.47 10.25
CA GLU A 119 11.31 3.11 9.04
C GLU A 119 11.59 2.13 7.87
N ILE A 120 12.05 0.91 8.16
CA ILE A 120 12.53 -0.04 7.13
C ILE A 120 11.39 -0.47 6.20
N GLN A 121 10.24 -0.84 6.77
CA GLN A 121 9.08 -1.29 5.99
C GLN A 121 8.44 -0.14 5.18
N ASP A 122 8.58 1.10 5.65
CA ASP A 122 8.04 2.27 4.95
C ASP A 122 8.83 2.54 3.65
N LYS A 123 10.15 2.39 3.68
CA LYS A 123 11.04 2.61 2.53
C LYS A 123 10.78 1.61 1.39
N GLU A 124 10.73 0.32 1.68
CA GLU A 124 10.44 -0.71 0.66
C GLU A 124 9.08 -0.49 -0.01
N ALA A 125 8.07 -0.05 0.75
CA ALA A 125 6.76 0.26 0.21
C ALA A 125 6.77 1.51 -0.69
N GLN A 126 7.56 2.54 -0.33
CA GLN A 126 7.73 3.76 -1.13
C GLN A 126 8.50 3.53 -2.43
N GLU A 127 9.45 2.61 -2.43
CA GLU A 127 10.23 2.21 -3.62
C GLU A 127 9.36 1.45 -4.62
N ASN A 128 8.49 0.57 -4.12
CA ASN A 128 7.57 -0.21 -4.93
C ASN A 128 6.28 0.53 -5.32
N ALA A 129 6.01 1.70 -4.73
CA ALA A 129 4.83 2.51 -5.05
C ALA A 129 4.75 2.86 -6.54
N GLY A 130 3.55 2.74 -7.11
CA GLY A 130 3.30 2.91 -8.53
C GLY A 130 3.82 1.78 -9.43
N THR A 131 4.34 0.70 -8.85
CA THR A 131 4.74 -0.51 -9.58
C THR A 131 3.66 -1.58 -9.49
N TYR A 132 3.35 -2.22 -10.61
CA TYR A 132 2.45 -3.37 -10.66
C TYR A 132 2.85 -4.31 -11.77
N PHE A 133 2.33 -5.54 -11.69
CA PHE A 133 2.71 -6.64 -12.55
C PHE A 133 1.49 -7.12 -13.33
N ILE A 134 1.64 -7.26 -14.64
CA ILE A 134 0.66 -7.88 -15.53
C ILE A 134 1.25 -9.25 -15.92
N ARG A 135 0.59 -10.33 -15.53
CA ARG A 135 0.93 -11.67 -16.03
C ARG A 135 0.18 -11.91 -17.33
N THR A 136 0.88 -12.37 -18.36
CA THR A 136 0.27 -12.71 -19.64
C THR A 136 0.91 -13.96 -20.24
N SER A 137 0.08 -14.79 -20.88
CA SER A 137 0.50 -15.92 -21.71
C SER A 137 0.53 -15.58 -23.20
N LEU A 138 0.14 -14.35 -23.57
CA LEU A 138 0.16 -13.90 -24.95
C LEU A 138 1.60 -13.90 -25.46
N ALA A 139 1.87 -14.59 -26.56
CA ALA A 139 3.11 -14.46 -27.30
C ALA A 139 3.17 -13.13 -28.07
N ALA A 140 2.91 -12.01 -27.39
CA ALA A 140 2.95 -10.69 -27.99
C ALA A 140 4.41 -10.30 -28.28
N SER A 141 4.66 -9.86 -29.52
CA SER A 141 5.98 -9.43 -29.98
C SER A 141 6.49 -8.20 -29.22
N ASP A 142 5.58 -7.36 -28.72
CA ASP A 142 5.88 -6.05 -28.15
C ASP A 142 5.04 -5.75 -26.88
N GLU A 143 5.70 -5.13 -25.90
CA GLU A 143 5.17 -4.75 -24.58
C GLU A 143 4.04 -3.70 -24.67
N GLU A 144 4.08 -2.80 -25.66
CA GLU A 144 3.03 -1.78 -25.83
C GLU A 144 1.67 -2.41 -26.18
N THR A 145 1.68 -3.49 -26.95
CA THR A 145 0.45 -4.21 -27.32
C THR A 145 -0.23 -4.80 -26.09
N VAL A 146 0.53 -5.44 -25.19
CA VAL A 146 -0.02 -5.97 -23.94
C VAL A 146 -0.54 -4.85 -23.03
N TRP A 147 0.17 -3.73 -22.99
CA TRP A 147 -0.28 -2.55 -22.27
C TRP A 147 -1.61 -2.00 -22.80
N LYS A 148 -1.79 -1.89 -24.12
CA LYS A 148 -3.03 -1.45 -24.76
C LYS A 148 -4.18 -2.38 -24.40
N ILE A 149 -3.99 -3.69 -24.57
CA ILE A 149 -5.00 -4.72 -24.23
C ILE A 149 -5.42 -4.58 -22.75
N TYR A 150 -4.46 -4.48 -21.84
CA TYR A 150 -4.72 -4.31 -20.42
C TYR A 150 -5.57 -3.06 -20.12
N ASN A 151 -5.26 -1.92 -20.71
CA ASN A 151 -6.07 -0.71 -20.51
C ASN A 151 -7.46 -0.84 -21.11
N THR A 152 -7.62 -1.43 -22.30
CA THR A 152 -8.94 -1.64 -22.90
C THR A 152 -9.84 -2.50 -22.01
N ILE A 153 -9.30 -3.56 -21.42
CA ILE A 153 -10.04 -4.40 -20.44
C ILE A 153 -10.40 -3.59 -19.18
N ARG A 154 -9.50 -2.72 -18.71
CA ARG A 154 -9.77 -1.88 -17.54
C ARG A 154 -10.86 -0.83 -17.82
N ASP A 155 -10.84 -0.22 -18.99
CA ASP A 155 -11.76 0.86 -19.36
C ASP A 155 -13.18 0.31 -19.58
N THR A 156 -13.33 -0.87 -20.20
CA THR A 156 -14.62 -1.56 -20.34
C THR A 156 -15.23 -1.94 -18.98
N ARG A 157 -14.43 -2.50 -18.07
CA ARG A 157 -14.88 -2.81 -16.70
C ARG A 157 -15.36 -1.58 -15.92
N SER A 158 -14.78 -0.41 -16.20
CA SER A 158 -15.19 0.85 -15.56
C SER A 158 -16.57 1.32 -16.03
N ALA A 159 -16.96 0.97 -17.26
CA ALA A 159 -18.29 1.29 -17.80
C ALA A 159 -19.39 0.38 -17.21
N ASP A 160 -19.08 -0.90 -16.98
CA ASP A 160 -20.02 -1.87 -16.42
C ASP A 160 -20.35 -1.62 -14.93
N GLU A 161 -19.45 -1.01 -14.15
CA GLU A 161 -19.71 -0.61 -12.75
C GLU A 161 -20.62 0.64 -12.63
N CYS A 162 -20.91 1.33 -13.74
CA CYS A 162 -21.79 2.49 -13.78
C CYS A 162 -23.22 2.19 -14.28
N LEU A 163 -23.54 0.93 -14.61
CA LEU A 163 -24.87 0.45 -15.02
C LEU A 163 -25.52 -0.38 -13.90
#